data_AF-A0AA35Q9D6-F1
#
_entry.id   AF-A0AA35Q9D6-F1
#
_cell.length_a   1.000
_cell.length_b   1.000
_cell.length_c   1.000
_cell.angle_alpha   90.00
_cell.angle_beta   90.00
_cell.angle_gamma   90.00
#
_symmetry.space_group_name_H-M   'P 1'
#
loop_
_entity.id
_entity.type
_entity.pdbx_description
1 polymer ?
#
loop_
_entity_poly.entity_id
_entity_poly.type
_entity_poly.pdbx_seq_one_letter_code
_entity_poly.pdbx_strand_id
1 'polypeptide(L)'
;MRILILNPNSSQDMTRGMLAATDALKLGDSIKISTYTAPSTSPASINDDTDIKASEEAVCQDIANKSLSLDQYDAVLVACFSVHTLVPRLPALTSASVTGIFEASILTAQLLLQPYTDQKWGIVTTGKFWEDHLSAGVRSFFGQAPREDAGQGSSSNFAGVFSTGLTAGDFHRVPQAEVDAKLREATGKLLRSGDVRCVVMGCGGMAGLERVIRSTAAELLGEDFARGLYVVDGVRAGVLQLEQLVRSKQVFV
;
A
#
# COMPACT_ATOMS: atom_id res chain seq x y z
N MET A 1 7.05 20.49 -7.02
CA MET A 1 6.52 19.19 -7.45
C MET A 1 5.09 19.04 -6.97
N ARG A 2 4.16 18.71 -7.86
CA ARG A 2 2.74 18.49 -7.58
C ARG A 2 2.46 16.99 -7.66
N ILE A 3 2.05 16.39 -6.55
CA ILE A 3 1.70 14.97 -6.47
C ILE A 3 0.20 14.85 -6.32
N LEU A 4 -0.44 14.04 -7.16
CA LEU A 4 -1.83 13.62 -6.97
C LEU A 4 -1.87 12.30 -6.22
N ILE A 5 -2.57 12.26 -5.08
CA ILE A 5 -3.00 11.03 -4.44
C ILE A 5 -4.36 10.66 -5.00
N LEU A 6 -4.39 9.64 -5.84
CA LEU A 6 -5.58 9.16 -6.53
C LEU A 6 -6.16 8.01 -5.71
N ASN A 7 -7.25 8.28 -4.97
CA ASN A 7 -8.07 7.24 -4.39
C ASN A 7 -9.03 6.69 -5.47
N PRO A 8 -8.88 5.43 -5.91
CA PRO A 8 -9.72 4.89 -6.97
C PRO A 8 -11.12 4.48 -6.50
N ASN A 9 -11.40 4.43 -5.19
CA ASN A 9 -12.75 4.20 -4.67
C ASN A 9 -13.50 5.52 -4.41
N SER A 10 -14.81 5.42 -4.20
CA SER A 10 -15.68 6.59 -4.00
C SER A 10 -15.77 7.10 -2.54
N SER A 11 -14.96 6.55 -1.62
CA SER A 11 -14.97 6.95 -0.21
C SER A 11 -14.14 8.19 0.06
N GLN A 12 -14.84 9.28 0.41
CA GLN A 12 -14.22 10.53 0.86
C GLN A 12 -13.49 10.38 2.21
N ASP A 13 -13.97 9.48 3.07
CA ASP A 13 -13.31 9.19 4.36
C ASP A 13 -11.92 8.57 4.14
N MET A 14 -11.81 7.63 3.20
CA MET A 14 -10.51 7.02 2.86
C MET A 14 -9.56 8.07 2.29
N THR A 15 -10.04 8.95 1.40
CA THR A 15 -9.23 10.04 0.85
C THR A 15 -8.71 10.98 1.94
N ARG A 16 -9.55 11.35 2.92
CA ARG A 16 -9.13 12.15 4.08
C ARG A 16 -8.07 11.44 4.91
N GLY A 17 -8.22 10.13 5.14
CA GLY A 17 -7.23 9.33 5.85
C GLY A 17 -5.87 9.30 5.16
N MET A 18 -5.86 9.15 3.82
CA MET A 18 -4.63 9.20 3.02
C MET A 18 -3.96 10.58 3.07
N LEU A 19 -4.74 11.66 3.00
CA LEU A 19 -4.21 13.02 3.15
C LEU A 19 -3.58 13.22 4.52
N ALA A 20 -4.26 12.84 5.60
CA ALA A 20 -3.74 12.93 6.96
C ALA A 20 -2.45 12.10 7.14
N ALA A 21 -2.32 10.96 6.46
CA ALA A 21 -1.08 10.17 6.48
C ALA A 21 0.11 10.95 5.91
N THR A 22 -0.11 11.86 4.94
CA THR A 22 0.95 12.70 4.36
C THR A 22 1.36 13.87 5.23
N ASP A 23 0.46 14.43 6.06
CA ASP A 23 0.79 15.54 6.95
C ASP A 23 1.91 15.18 7.94
N ALA A 24 2.00 13.89 8.31
CA ALA A 24 3.04 13.37 9.19
C ALA A 24 4.45 13.39 8.59
N LEU A 25 4.60 13.50 7.27
CA LEU A 25 5.90 13.44 6.59
C LEU A 25 6.72 14.73 6.69
N LYS A 26 6.12 15.85 7.14
CA LYS A 26 6.77 17.17 7.16
C LYS A 26 7.47 17.50 5.83
N LEU A 27 6.74 17.31 4.74
CA LEU A 27 7.23 17.60 3.39
C LEU A 27 7.64 19.08 3.29
N GLY A 28 8.72 19.36 2.58
CA GLY A 28 9.14 20.75 2.33
C GLY A 28 8.16 21.49 1.42
N ASP A 29 8.19 22.83 1.47
CA ASP A 29 7.27 23.72 0.71
C ASP A 29 7.30 23.52 -0.81
N SER A 30 8.32 22.84 -1.33
CA SER A 30 8.46 22.50 -2.75
C SER A 30 7.53 21.37 -3.19
N ILE A 31 6.90 20.62 -2.27
CA ILE A 31 6.00 19.51 -2.56
C ILE A 31 4.56 19.93 -2.25
N LYS A 32 3.69 19.83 -3.26
CA LYS A 32 2.25 20.12 -3.13
C LYS A 32 1.48 18.83 -3.35
N ILE A 33 0.74 18.41 -2.33
CA ILE A 33 -0.15 17.25 -2.39
C ILE A 33 -1.55 17.71 -2.78
N SER A 34 -2.11 17.07 -3.79
CA SER A 34 -3.54 17.12 -4.13
C SER A 34 -4.15 15.74 -3.98
N THR A 35 -5.46 15.67 -3.77
CA THR A 35 -6.18 14.40 -3.69
C THR A 35 -7.29 14.33 -4.72
N TYR A 36 -7.56 13.13 -5.22
CA TYR A 36 -8.74 12.79 -6.00
C TYR A 36 -9.47 11.62 -5.34
N THR A 37 -10.81 11.68 -5.37
CA THR A 37 -11.69 10.58 -4.98
C THR A 37 -12.52 10.21 -6.18
N ALA A 38 -12.63 8.92 -6.50
CA ALA A 38 -13.39 8.45 -7.65
C ALA A 38 -14.89 8.79 -7.52
N PRO A 39 -15.62 8.92 -8.64
CA PRO A 39 -17.04 9.24 -8.65
C PRO A 39 -17.86 8.09 -8.05
N SER A 40 -19.13 8.35 -7.73
CA SER A 40 -20.03 7.34 -7.15
C SER A 40 -20.31 6.12 -8.03
N THR A 41 -19.91 6.15 -9.31
CA THR A 41 -19.91 4.99 -10.20
C THR A 41 -18.79 4.00 -9.87
N SER A 42 -17.74 4.44 -9.16
CA SER A 42 -16.70 3.58 -8.60
C SER A 42 -17.19 2.93 -7.30
N PRO A 43 -16.78 1.67 -7.00
CA PRO A 43 -17.10 1.04 -5.72
C PRO A 43 -16.69 1.90 -4.52
N ALA A 44 -17.49 1.86 -3.44
CA ALA A 44 -17.20 2.58 -2.21
C ALA A 44 -16.00 2.01 -1.44
N SER A 45 -15.68 0.74 -1.68
CA SER A 45 -14.52 0.03 -1.15
C SER A 45 -14.11 -1.01 -2.18
N ILE A 46 -12.82 -1.16 -2.42
CA ILE A 46 -12.28 -2.17 -3.35
C ILE A 46 -11.91 -3.39 -2.52
N ASN A 47 -12.51 -4.55 -2.82
CA ASN A 47 -12.34 -5.78 -2.05
C ASN A 47 -11.92 -7.00 -2.89
N ASP A 48 -12.01 -6.91 -4.21
CA ASP A 48 -11.63 -7.97 -5.14
C ASP A 48 -11.21 -7.46 -6.54
N ASP A 49 -10.91 -8.37 -7.46
CA ASP A 49 -10.53 -8.05 -8.84
C ASP A 49 -11.64 -7.38 -9.65
N THR A 50 -12.91 -7.63 -9.32
CA THR A 50 -14.05 -6.99 -10.00
C THR A 50 -14.08 -5.51 -9.61
N ASP A 51 -13.91 -5.21 -8.33
CA ASP A 51 -13.83 -3.84 -7.84
C ASP A 51 -12.60 -3.09 -8.39
N ILE A 52 -11.45 -3.75 -8.54
CA ILE A 52 -10.25 -3.15 -9.16
C ILE A 52 -10.56 -2.71 -10.60
N LYS A 53 -11.19 -3.58 -11.39
CA LYS A 53 -11.58 -3.25 -12.78
C LYS A 53 -12.65 -2.16 -12.85
N ALA A 54 -13.66 -2.24 -11.99
CA ALA A 54 -14.74 -1.25 -11.95
C ALA A 54 -14.23 0.15 -11.56
N SER A 55 -13.31 0.22 -10.59
CA SER A 55 -12.69 1.48 -10.18
C SER A 55 -11.74 2.04 -11.24
N GLU A 56 -10.96 1.20 -11.93
CA GLU A 56 -10.16 1.64 -13.09
C GLU A 56 -11.04 2.27 -14.17
N GLU A 57 -12.14 1.61 -14.56
CA GLU A 57 -13.06 2.11 -15.59
C GLU A 57 -13.65 3.46 -15.20
N ALA A 58 -14.13 3.61 -13.96
CA ALA A 58 -14.69 4.85 -13.46
C ALA A 58 -13.66 6.01 -13.49
N VAL A 59 -12.41 5.76 -13.07
CA VAL A 59 -11.35 6.76 -13.11
C VAL A 59 -10.94 7.11 -14.54
N CYS A 60 -10.84 6.12 -15.43
CA CYS A 60 -10.53 6.35 -16.84
C CYS A 60 -11.63 7.16 -17.53
N GLN A 61 -12.89 6.94 -17.19
CA GLN A 61 -14.01 7.72 -17.70
C GLN A 61 -13.95 9.18 -17.25
N ASP A 62 -13.57 9.45 -15.99
CA ASP A 62 -13.35 10.82 -15.50
C ASP A 62 -12.20 11.52 -16.21
N ILE A 63 -11.13 10.81 -16.54
CA ILE A 63 -10.01 11.34 -17.34
C ILE A 63 -10.49 11.64 -18.77
N ALA A 64 -11.19 10.72 -19.41
CA ALA A 64 -11.71 10.87 -20.77
C ALA A 64 -12.70 12.04 -20.89
N ASN A 65 -13.56 12.22 -19.87
CA ASN A 65 -14.52 13.32 -19.77
C ASN A 65 -13.88 14.65 -19.33
N LYS A 66 -12.56 14.66 -19.05
CA LYS A 66 -11.82 15.82 -18.53
C LYS A 66 -12.29 16.31 -17.15
N SER A 67 -13.03 15.47 -16.41
CA SER A 67 -13.34 15.68 -14.98
C SER A 67 -12.07 15.57 -14.13
N LEU A 68 -11.11 14.75 -14.55
CA LEU A 68 -9.78 14.61 -13.94
C LEU A 68 -8.69 14.92 -14.97
N SER A 69 -8.01 16.06 -14.80
CA SER A 69 -6.83 16.40 -15.61
C SER A 69 -5.55 15.99 -14.87
N LEU A 70 -4.78 15.07 -15.49
CA LEU A 70 -3.53 14.57 -14.93
C LEU A 70 -2.30 15.43 -15.29
N ASP A 71 -2.35 16.18 -16.40
CA ASP A 71 -1.22 16.96 -16.92
C ASP A 71 -0.78 18.12 -16.01
N GLN A 72 -1.59 18.45 -15.00
CA GLN A 72 -1.23 19.41 -13.96
C GLN A 72 -0.37 18.80 -12.84
N TYR A 73 -0.04 17.51 -12.88
CA TYR A 73 0.73 16.84 -11.85
C TYR A 73 2.07 16.35 -12.40
N ASP A 74 3.09 16.39 -11.55
CA ASP A 74 4.41 15.83 -11.86
C ASP A 74 4.46 14.33 -11.52
N ALA A 75 3.59 13.90 -10.59
CA ALA A 75 3.47 12.53 -10.14
C ALA A 75 2.04 12.16 -9.71
N VAL A 76 1.69 10.88 -9.85
CA VAL A 76 0.41 10.30 -9.43
C VAL A 76 0.67 9.05 -8.59
N LEU A 77 0.10 9.03 -7.39
CA LEU A 77 0.09 7.88 -6.48
C LEU A 77 -1.28 7.19 -6.54
N VAL A 78 -1.35 5.97 -7.03
CA VAL A 78 -2.57 5.15 -6.95
C VAL A 78 -2.70 4.60 -5.54
N ALA A 79 -3.68 5.11 -4.79
CA ALA A 79 -3.85 4.86 -3.36
C ALA A 79 -4.81 3.70 -3.06
N CYS A 80 -4.60 2.57 -3.73
CA CYS A 80 -5.24 1.30 -3.40
C CYS A 80 -4.17 0.23 -3.20
N PHE A 81 -4.24 -0.49 -2.08
CA PHE A 81 -3.25 -1.52 -1.76
C PHE A 81 -3.63 -2.82 -2.45
N SER A 82 -3.37 -2.88 -3.74
CA SER A 82 -3.61 -4.02 -4.61
C SER A 82 -2.65 -3.99 -5.79
N VAL A 83 -2.64 -5.05 -6.61
CA VAL A 83 -2.03 -5.01 -7.95
C VAL A 83 -2.95 -4.20 -8.87
N HIS A 84 -3.10 -2.90 -8.59
CA HIS A 84 -4.15 -2.09 -9.17
C HIS A 84 -3.86 -1.78 -10.65
N THR A 85 -4.83 -2.06 -11.52
CA THR A 85 -4.67 -1.93 -12.99
C THR A 85 -4.45 -0.50 -13.47
N LEU A 86 -4.90 0.51 -12.72
CA LEU A 86 -4.51 1.91 -12.95
C LEU A 86 -2.99 2.16 -12.97
N VAL A 87 -2.19 1.44 -12.18
CA VAL A 87 -0.73 1.68 -12.09
C VAL A 87 -0.04 1.51 -13.45
N PRO A 88 -0.22 0.40 -14.20
CA PRO A 88 0.31 0.27 -15.55
C PRO A 88 -0.50 1.05 -16.61
N ARG A 89 -1.75 1.44 -16.34
CA ARG A 89 -2.61 2.13 -17.31
C ARG A 89 -2.32 3.62 -17.44
N LEU A 90 -2.16 4.33 -16.33
CA LEU A 90 -2.01 5.78 -16.29
C LEU A 90 -0.78 6.33 -17.04
N PRO A 91 0.38 5.65 -17.11
CA PRO A 91 1.52 6.12 -17.90
C PRO A 91 1.23 6.34 -19.39
N ALA A 92 0.19 5.71 -19.96
CA ALA A 92 -0.24 5.95 -21.33
C ALA A 92 -1.13 7.20 -21.48
N LEU A 93 -1.60 7.78 -20.38
CA LEU A 93 -2.57 8.88 -20.33
C LEU A 93 -1.97 10.18 -19.77
N THR A 94 -0.74 10.16 -19.26
CA THR A 94 -0.06 11.32 -18.69
C THR A 94 1.46 11.17 -18.76
N SER A 95 2.18 12.30 -18.76
CA SER A 95 3.64 12.33 -18.60
C SER A 95 4.10 12.24 -17.14
N ALA A 96 3.17 12.35 -16.18
CA ALA A 96 3.47 12.25 -14.76
C ALA A 96 4.11 10.90 -14.39
N SER A 97 4.95 10.90 -13.37
CA SER A 97 5.47 9.65 -12.79
C SER A 97 4.38 8.94 -12.00
N VAL A 98 4.11 7.68 -12.31
CA VAL A 98 3.05 6.89 -11.68
C VAL A 98 3.65 5.75 -10.85
N THR A 99 3.12 5.54 -9.65
CA THR A 99 3.31 4.31 -8.87
C THR A 99 2.07 4.02 -8.02
N GLY A 100 1.93 2.80 -7.51
CA GLY A 100 0.91 2.44 -6.54
C GLY A 100 1.49 2.30 -5.14
N ILE A 101 0.62 2.41 -4.13
CA ILE A 101 1.04 2.20 -2.74
C ILE A 101 1.49 0.75 -2.47
N PHE A 102 1.05 -0.20 -3.29
CA PHE A 102 1.50 -1.59 -3.23
C PHE A 102 2.99 -1.69 -3.61
N GLU A 103 3.34 -1.26 -4.82
CA GLU A 103 4.71 -1.29 -5.35
C GLU A 103 5.67 -0.48 -4.45
N ALA A 104 5.23 0.72 -4.04
CA ALA A 104 6.03 1.57 -3.18
C ALA A 104 6.29 0.92 -1.82
N SER A 105 5.33 0.19 -1.27
CA SER A 105 5.52 -0.50 0.01
C SER A 105 6.51 -1.65 -0.10
N ILE A 106 6.47 -2.42 -1.20
CA ILE A 106 7.43 -3.52 -1.45
C ILE A 106 8.86 -2.97 -1.49
N LEU A 107 9.09 -1.93 -2.29
CA LEU A 107 10.41 -1.31 -2.44
C LEU A 107 10.91 -0.69 -1.12
N THR A 108 10.01 -0.07 -0.36
CA THR A 108 10.36 0.52 0.95
C THR A 108 10.72 -0.57 1.96
N ALA A 109 9.93 -1.64 2.02
CA ALA A 109 10.22 -2.76 2.90
C ALA A 109 11.58 -3.38 2.55
N GLN A 110 11.86 -3.59 1.27
CA GLN A 110 13.14 -4.10 0.79
C GLN A 110 14.32 -3.20 1.19
N LEU A 111 14.15 -1.87 1.08
CA LEU A 111 15.18 -0.89 1.42
C LEU A 111 15.49 -0.83 2.92
N LEU A 112 14.50 -1.07 3.77
CA LEU A 112 14.64 -0.98 5.23
C LEU A 112 15.31 -2.20 5.86
N LEU A 113 15.28 -3.35 5.17
CA LEU A 113 15.94 -4.56 5.66
C LEU A 113 17.44 -4.49 5.45
N GLN A 114 18.18 -5.13 6.37
CA GLN A 114 19.63 -5.27 6.21
C GLN A 114 19.96 -6.22 5.06
N PRO A 115 20.76 -5.78 4.07
CA PRO A 115 21.20 -6.64 2.98
C PRO A 115 21.96 -7.86 3.50
N TYR A 116 21.80 -9.00 2.82
CA TYR A 116 22.52 -10.26 3.10
C TYR A 116 22.25 -10.86 4.49
N THR A 117 21.07 -10.58 5.06
CA THR A 117 20.60 -11.18 6.31
C THR A 117 19.33 -11.99 6.07
N ASP A 118 18.92 -12.75 7.09
CA ASP A 118 17.66 -13.50 7.09
C ASP A 118 16.44 -12.65 7.51
N GLN A 119 16.63 -11.33 7.62
CA GLN A 119 15.54 -10.42 7.98
C GLN A 119 14.43 -10.51 6.94
N LYS A 120 13.19 -10.48 7.42
CA LYS A 120 11.99 -10.59 6.59
C LYS A 120 11.09 -9.37 6.71
N TRP A 121 10.22 -9.23 5.73
CA TRP A 121 9.10 -8.30 5.75
C TRP A 121 7.81 -9.04 5.35
N GLY A 122 6.67 -8.51 5.75
CA GLY A 122 5.38 -9.07 5.34
C GLY A 122 4.25 -8.07 5.38
N ILE A 123 3.09 -8.46 4.88
CA ILE A 123 1.92 -7.60 4.76
C ILE A 123 0.84 -8.05 5.74
N VAL A 124 0.24 -7.10 6.45
CA VAL A 124 -1.01 -7.33 7.17
C VAL A 124 -2.14 -6.58 6.47
N THR A 125 -3.20 -7.27 6.08
CA THR A 125 -4.27 -6.73 5.21
C THR A 125 -5.68 -7.04 5.74
N THR A 126 -6.70 -6.66 4.99
CA THR A 126 -8.11 -6.75 5.35
C THR A 126 -8.64 -8.19 5.17
N GLY A 127 -9.23 -8.49 4.02
CA GLY A 127 -9.94 -9.74 3.73
C GLY A 127 -9.03 -10.85 3.19
N LYS A 128 -9.54 -12.09 3.23
CA LYS A 128 -8.80 -13.30 2.82
C LYS A 128 -8.41 -13.31 1.34
N PHE A 129 -9.22 -12.70 0.47
CA PHE A 129 -8.91 -12.55 -0.96
C PHE A 129 -7.50 -11.97 -1.20
N TRP A 130 -7.11 -11.00 -0.36
CA TRP A 130 -5.84 -10.30 -0.50
C TRP A 130 -4.62 -11.16 -0.18
N GLU A 131 -4.77 -12.26 0.57
CA GLU A 131 -3.62 -13.12 0.88
C GLU A 131 -3.00 -13.70 -0.39
N ASP A 132 -3.83 -14.31 -1.25
CA ASP A 132 -3.38 -14.91 -2.51
C ASP A 132 -3.04 -13.83 -3.54
N HIS A 133 -3.92 -12.83 -3.69
CA HIS A 133 -3.75 -11.76 -4.69
C HIS A 133 -2.45 -10.97 -4.46
N LEU A 134 -2.21 -10.50 -3.23
CA LEU A 134 -1.00 -9.72 -2.92
C LEU A 134 0.25 -10.60 -2.92
N SER A 135 0.16 -11.86 -2.47
CA SER A 135 1.30 -12.79 -2.53
C SER A 135 1.75 -13.06 -3.97
N ALA A 136 0.81 -13.25 -4.89
CA ALA A 136 1.10 -13.37 -6.32
C ALA A 136 1.67 -12.06 -6.89
N GLY A 137 1.09 -10.91 -6.49
CA GLY A 137 1.57 -9.58 -6.86
C GLY A 137 3.03 -9.33 -6.48
N VAL A 138 3.44 -9.68 -5.25
CA VAL A 138 4.83 -9.51 -4.80
C VAL A 138 5.79 -10.36 -5.64
N ARG A 139 5.42 -11.61 -5.96
CA ARG A 139 6.24 -12.49 -6.80
C ARG A 139 6.40 -11.91 -8.21
N SER A 140 5.29 -11.48 -8.81
CA SER A 140 5.26 -10.84 -10.13
C SER A 140 6.11 -9.57 -10.16
N PHE A 141 6.02 -8.74 -9.12
CA PHE A 141 6.79 -7.50 -8.99
C PHE A 141 8.31 -7.75 -8.98
N PHE A 142 8.76 -8.85 -8.36
CA PHE A 142 10.16 -9.29 -8.40
C PHE A 142 10.54 -10.11 -9.66
N GLY A 143 9.64 -10.24 -10.63
CA GLY A 143 9.88 -11.03 -11.84
C GLY A 143 9.99 -12.55 -11.60
N GLN A 144 9.43 -13.05 -10.50
CA GLN A 144 9.43 -14.48 -10.19
C GLN A 144 8.29 -15.20 -10.92
N ALA A 145 8.59 -16.34 -11.54
CA ALA A 145 7.58 -17.18 -12.18
C ALA A 145 6.55 -17.73 -11.17
N PRO A 146 5.30 -18.02 -11.60
CA PRO A 146 4.35 -18.77 -10.79
C PRO A 146 4.96 -20.11 -10.37
N ARG A 147 4.92 -20.46 -9.08
CA ARG A 147 5.42 -21.75 -8.59
C ARG A 147 4.46 -22.86 -8.99
N GLU A 148 4.89 -23.80 -9.84
CA GLU A 148 4.17 -25.06 -10.07
C GLU A 148 4.44 -26.08 -8.94
N ASP A 149 5.45 -25.82 -8.12
CA ASP A 149 6.01 -26.72 -7.13
C ASP A 149 6.55 -25.94 -5.91
N ALA A 150 5.92 -26.13 -4.75
CA ALA A 150 6.35 -25.58 -3.46
C ALA A 150 7.59 -26.30 -2.89
N GLY A 151 8.54 -26.66 -3.76
CA GLY A 151 9.83 -27.24 -3.43
C GLY A 151 10.85 -26.18 -3.03
N GLN A 152 11.61 -26.50 -2.00
CA GLN A 152 12.68 -25.73 -1.35
C GLN A 152 13.52 -24.83 -2.28
N GLY A 153 13.72 -23.56 -1.89
CA GLY A 153 14.83 -22.74 -2.42
C GLY A 153 14.54 -21.30 -2.86
N SER A 154 13.37 -20.71 -2.59
CA SER A 154 13.23 -19.25 -2.79
C SER A 154 13.72 -18.55 -1.52
N SER A 155 14.92 -17.97 -1.56
CA SER A 155 15.46 -17.04 -0.56
C SER A 155 14.70 -15.72 -0.63
N SER A 156 13.39 -15.77 -0.43
CA SER A 156 12.54 -14.59 -0.36
C SER A 156 12.54 -14.09 1.08
N ASN A 157 12.91 -12.82 1.25
CA ASN A 157 12.72 -12.10 2.51
C ASN A 157 11.25 -11.71 2.71
N PHE A 158 10.34 -12.08 1.81
CA PHE A 158 8.90 -11.91 1.99
C PHE A 158 8.30 -13.06 2.81
N ALA A 159 7.87 -12.75 4.03
CA ALA A 159 7.25 -13.68 4.96
C ALA A 159 5.82 -14.08 4.59
N GLY A 160 5.15 -13.29 3.75
CA GLY A 160 3.77 -13.55 3.30
C GLY A 160 2.79 -12.43 3.65
N VAL A 161 1.52 -12.71 3.37
CA VAL A 161 0.38 -11.83 3.60
C VAL A 161 -0.53 -12.47 4.65
N PHE A 162 -0.95 -11.70 5.64
CA PHE A 162 -1.81 -12.17 6.72
C PHE A 162 -3.03 -11.25 6.84
N SER A 163 -4.22 -11.80 6.68
CA SER A 163 -5.46 -11.03 6.71
C SER A 163 -6.08 -10.97 8.11
N THR A 164 -6.77 -9.86 8.39
CA THR A 164 -7.60 -9.66 9.59
C THR A 164 -8.95 -10.38 9.49
N GLY A 165 -9.37 -10.73 8.27
CA GLY A 165 -10.68 -11.29 7.97
C GLY A 165 -11.81 -10.25 7.88
N LEU A 166 -11.49 -8.95 8.04
CA LEU A 166 -12.40 -7.83 7.86
C LEU A 166 -12.33 -7.31 6.41
N THR A 167 -13.36 -6.67 5.89
CA THR A 167 -13.29 -5.94 4.60
C THR A 167 -12.69 -4.54 4.80
N ALA A 168 -12.25 -3.87 3.72
CA ALA A 168 -11.72 -2.51 3.85
C ALA A 168 -12.78 -1.49 4.32
N GLY A 169 -14.05 -1.71 3.99
CA GLY A 169 -15.17 -0.89 4.50
C GLY A 169 -15.47 -1.10 5.99
N ASP A 170 -15.14 -2.27 6.55
CA ASP A 170 -15.44 -2.59 7.96
C ASP A 170 -14.60 -1.76 8.92
N PHE A 171 -13.39 -1.34 8.53
CA PHE A 171 -12.51 -0.51 9.35
C PHE A 171 -13.14 0.84 9.77
N HIS A 172 -14.20 1.28 9.09
CA HIS A 172 -14.96 2.48 9.43
C HIS A 172 -16.36 2.19 10.02
N ARG A 173 -16.77 0.92 10.11
CA ARG A 173 -18.12 0.50 10.51
C ARG A 173 -18.15 -0.35 11.77
N VAL A 174 -17.12 -1.16 11.99
CA VAL A 174 -17.00 -2.00 13.18
C VAL A 174 -16.34 -1.23 14.33
N PRO A 175 -16.57 -1.61 15.59
CA PRO A 175 -15.93 -0.97 16.73
C PRO A 175 -14.40 -1.07 16.65
N GLN A 176 -13.70 0.01 17.01
CA GLN A 176 -12.23 0.05 16.99
C GLN A 176 -11.58 -1.11 17.76
N ALA A 177 -12.19 -1.55 18.87
CA ALA A 177 -11.68 -2.68 19.65
C ALA A 177 -11.66 -4.00 18.85
N GLU A 178 -12.62 -4.19 17.95
CA GLU A 178 -12.68 -5.37 17.09
C GLU A 178 -11.62 -5.30 15.98
N VAL A 179 -11.47 -4.13 15.35
CA VAL A 179 -10.38 -3.85 14.38
C VAL A 179 -9.02 -4.14 15.02
N ASP A 180 -8.78 -3.58 16.21
CA ASP A 180 -7.54 -3.77 16.97
C ASP A 180 -7.29 -5.25 17.28
N ALA A 181 -8.32 -5.99 17.71
CA ALA A 181 -8.19 -7.42 18.02
C ALA A 181 -7.83 -8.26 16.79
N LYS A 182 -8.51 -8.04 15.65
CA LYS A 182 -8.22 -8.75 14.40
C LYS A 182 -6.85 -8.39 13.84
N LEU A 183 -6.46 -7.12 13.94
CA LEU A 183 -5.15 -6.65 13.52
C LEU A 183 -4.02 -7.24 14.38
N ARG A 184 -4.21 -7.32 15.70
CA ARG A 184 -3.30 -8.03 16.63
C ARG A 184 -3.13 -9.49 16.23
N GLU A 185 -4.22 -10.19 15.92
CA GLU A 185 -4.19 -11.59 15.51
C GLU A 185 -3.36 -11.79 14.23
N ALA A 186 -3.65 -11.03 13.18
CA ALA A 186 -2.95 -11.09 11.90
C ALA A 186 -1.45 -10.73 12.04
N THR A 187 -1.16 -9.64 12.78
CA THR A 187 0.21 -9.21 13.08
C THR A 187 0.98 -10.29 13.85
N GLY A 188 0.36 -10.92 14.85
CA GLY A 188 0.98 -11.99 15.61
C GLY A 188 1.31 -13.22 14.75
N LYS A 189 0.45 -13.58 13.80
CA LYS A 189 0.73 -14.66 12.84
C LYS A 189 1.95 -14.31 11.97
N LEU A 190 2.00 -13.08 11.44
CA LEU A 190 3.13 -12.61 10.66
C LEU A 190 4.44 -12.64 11.47
N LEU A 191 4.45 -12.08 12.69
CA LEU A 191 5.66 -12.02 13.52
C LEU A 191 6.19 -13.42 13.91
N ARG A 192 5.33 -14.43 13.98
CA ARG A 192 5.74 -15.83 14.25
C ARG A 192 6.28 -16.58 13.04
N SER A 193 6.22 -16.00 11.84
CA SER A 193 6.64 -16.65 10.58
C SER A 193 8.16 -16.58 10.31
N GLY A 194 8.91 -15.84 11.13
CA GLY A 194 10.36 -15.72 11.02
C GLY A 194 10.88 -14.40 11.59
N ASP A 195 12.09 -13.99 11.19
CA ASP A 195 12.73 -12.75 11.65
C ASP A 195 12.13 -11.50 10.95
N VAL A 196 10.86 -11.23 11.18
CA VAL A 196 10.14 -10.11 10.53
C VAL A 196 10.58 -8.77 11.14
N ARG A 197 11.31 -7.95 10.38
CA ARG A 197 11.77 -6.61 10.78
C ARG A 197 10.98 -5.47 10.16
N CYS A 198 10.11 -5.77 9.20
CA CYS A 198 9.24 -4.78 8.57
C CYS A 198 7.82 -5.33 8.36
N VAL A 199 6.82 -4.63 8.86
CA VAL A 199 5.40 -4.90 8.61
C VAL A 199 4.84 -3.82 7.71
N VAL A 200 4.25 -4.22 6.59
CA VAL A 200 3.57 -3.34 5.65
C VAL A 200 2.07 -3.37 5.93
N MET A 201 1.46 -2.19 6.07
CA MET A 201 0.01 -2.06 6.20
C MET A 201 -0.66 -2.18 4.83
N GLY A 202 -1.39 -3.26 4.63
CA GLY A 202 -1.91 -3.72 3.35
C GLY A 202 -3.26 -3.15 2.94
N CYS A 203 -3.60 -1.95 3.37
CA CYS A 203 -4.82 -1.23 2.97
C CYS A 203 -4.64 0.28 3.20
N GLY A 204 -5.13 1.10 2.27
CA GLY A 204 -5.08 2.57 2.39
C GLY A 204 -5.86 3.12 3.59
N GLY A 205 -6.84 2.37 4.11
CA GLY A 205 -7.60 2.72 5.31
C GLY A 205 -6.91 2.38 6.63
N MET A 206 -5.70 1.81 6.62
CA MET A 206 -4.97 1.42 7.83
C MET A 206 -4.05 2.51 8.39
N ALA A 207 -4.06 3.71 7.80
CA ALA A 207 -3.30 4.85 8.31
C ALA A 207 -3.66 5.12 9.79
N GLY A 208 -2.65 5.23 10.65
CA GLY A 208 -2.81 5.45 12.09
C GLY A 208 -2.87 4.16 12.93
N LEU A 209 -2.89 2.97 12.31
CA LEU A 209 -2.93 1.69 13.02
C LEU A 209 -1.54 1.13 13.37
N GLU A 210 -0.46 1.88 13.12
CA GLU A 210 0.91 1.48 13.42
C GLU A 210 1.10 1.18 14.91
N ARG A 211 0.38 1.90 15.77
CA ARG A 211 0.39 1.68 17.22
C ARG A 211 -0.04 0.26 17.57
N VAL A 212 -1.07 -0.27 16.92
CA VAL A 212 -1.58 -1.62 17.20
C VAL A 212 -0.54 -2.68 16.84
N ILE A 213 0.11 -2.51 15.67
CA ILE A 213 1.18 -3.40 15.22
C ILE A 213 2.36 -3.37 16.21
N ARG A 214 2.79 -2.17 16.62
CA ARG A 214 3.90 -2.00 17.57
C ARG A 214 3.58 -2.57 18.95
N SER A 215 2.39 -2.31 19.48
CA SER A 215 1.96 -2.89 20.77
C SER A 215 1.91 -4.41 20.71
N THR A 216 1.43 -4.99 19.60
CA THR A 216 1.45 -6.45 19.40
C THR A 216 2.87 -7.00 19.41
N ALA A 217 3.80 -6.31 18.74
CA ALA A 217 5.20 -6.71 18.73
C ALA A 217 5.85 -6.62 20.11
N ALA A 218 5.52 -5.59 20.90
CA ALA A 218 6.01 -5.44 22.27
C ALA A 218 5.51 -6.56 23.19
N GLU A 219 4.21 -6.89 23.09
CA GLU A 219 3.58 -7.97 23.85
C GLU A 219 4.20 -9.34 23.51
N LEU A 220 4.52 -9.60 22.24
CA LEU A 220 4.99 -10.92 21.78
C LEU A 220 6.51 -11.11 21.86
N LEU A 221 7.28 -10.06 21.57
CA LEU A 221 8.73 -10.14 21.32
C LEU A 221 9.55 -9.14 22.16
N GLY A 222 8.88 -8.36 23.01
CA GLY A 222 9.51 -7.39 23.90
C GLY A 222 9.64 -5.98 23.31
N GLU A 223 9.77 -5.00 24.19
CA GLU A 223 9.83 -3.57 23.86
C GLU A 223 11.01 -3.22 22.93
N ASP A 224 12.16 -3.84 23.14
CA ASP A 224 13.36 -3.57 22.35
C ASP A 224 13.17 -3.98 20.89
N PHE A 225 12.53 -5.13 20.66
CA PHE A 225 12.16 -5.57 19.33
C PHE A 225 11.13 -4.62 18.70
N ALA A 226 10.09 -4.25 19.44
CA ALA A 226 9.02 -3.38 18.95
C ALA A 226 9.51 -1.98 18.53
N ARG A 227 10.52 -1.44 19.23
CA ARG A 227 11.19 -0.18 18.85
C ARG A 227 11.97 -0.31 17.55
N GLY A 228 12.60 -1.47 17.31
CA GLY A 228 13.34 -1.76 16.09
C GLY A 228 12.47 -2.19 14.89
N LEU A 229 11.20 -2.51 15.11
CA LEU A 229 10.29 -2.94 14.04
C LEU A 229 9.91 -1.77 13.14
N TYR A 230 10.09 -1.92 11.83
CA TYR A 230 9.55 -0.97 10.86
C TYR A 230 8.07 -1.26 10.59
N VAL A 231 7.26 -0.21 10.54
CA VAL A 231 5.86 -0.28 10.13
C VAL A 231 5.66 0.69 8.98
N VAL A 232 5.37 0.16 7.81
CA VAL A 232 5.28 0.91 6.55
C VAL A 232 3.83 1.23 6.25
N ASP A 233 3.55 2.53 6.11
CA ASP A 233 2.35 3.07 5.51
C ASP A 233 2.58 3.28 4.01
N GLY A 234 1.74 2.68 3.17
CA GLY A 234 1.92 2.70 1.72
C GLY A 234 1.75 4.07 1.08
N VAL A 235 0.90 4.94 1.65
CA VAL A 235 0.74 6.32 1.17
C VAL A 235 2.02 7.10 1.44
N ARG A 236 2.56 6.96 2.66
CA ARG A 236 3.82 7.61 3.04
C ARG A 236 4.99 7.13 2.18
N ALA A 237 5.12 5.81 2.01
CA ALA A 237 6.10 5.19 1.13
C ALA A 237 5.99 5.72 -0.30
N GLY A 238 4.77 5.76 -0.84
CA GLY A 238 4.49 6.22 -2.20
C GLY A 238 4.89 7.68 -2.44
N VAL A 239 4.55 8.59 -1.52
CA VAL A 239 4.90 10.00 -1.65
C VAL A 239 6.42 10.21 -1.68
N LEU A 240 7.16 9.59 -0.75
CA LEU A 240 8.62 9.68 -0.70
C LEU A 240 9.28 9.10 -1.95
N GLN A 241 8.76 7.96 -2.45
CA GLN A 241 9.28 7.35 -3.66
C GLN A 241 8.96 8.13 -4.92
N LEU A 242 7.79 8.77 -5.01
CA LEU A 242 7.46 9.61 -6.16
C LEU A 242 8.36 10.84 -6.25
N GLU A 243 8.73 11.44 -5.12
CA GLU A 243 9.74 12.49 -5.10
C GLU A 243 11.05 12.00 -5.73
N GLN A 244 11.54 10.85 -5.27
CA GLN A 244 12.77 10.28 -5.81
C GLN A 244 12.62 9.88 -7.27
N LEU A 245 11.48 9.30 -7.67
CA LEU A 245 11.23 8.85 -9.03
C LEU A 245 11.22 10.02 -10.03
N VAL A 246 10.58 11.13 -9.69
CA VAL A 246 10.58 12.34 -10.51
C VAL A 246 12.00 12.87 -10.70
N ARG A 247 12.80 12.92 -9.62
CA ARG A 247 14.22 13.33 -9.70
C ARG A 247 15.05 12.36 -10.54
N SER A 248 14.89 11.05 -10.32
CA SER A 248 15.59 10.03 -11.08
C SER A 248 15.28 10.12 -12.58
N LYS A 249 14.01 10.34 -12.94
CA LYS A 249 13.60 10.59 -14.32
C LYS A 249 14.09 11.92 -14.90
N GLN A 250 14.72 12.81 -14.14
CA GLN A 250 15.37 14.01 -14.68
C GLN A 250 16.88 13.80 -14.84
N VAL A 251 17.45 12.96 -13.98
CA VAL A 251 18.89 12.69 -13.93
C VAL A 251 19.31 11.59 -14.91
N PHE A 252 18.48 10.56 -15.09
CA PHE A 252 18.82 9.34 -15.83
C PHE A 252 18.05 9.16 -17.15
N VAL A 253 17.37 10.20 -17.62
CA VAL A 253 16.73 10.26 -18.95
C VAL A 253 17.59 10.97 -19.97
#